data_AF-A0A227J9X2-F1
#
_entry.id   AF-A0A227J9X2-F1
#
_cell.length_a   1.000
_cell.length_b   1.000
_cell.length_c   1.000
_cell.angle_alpha   90.00
_cell.angle_beta   90.00
_cell.angle_gamma   90.00
#
_symmetry.space_group_name_H-M   'P 1'
#
loop_
_entity.id
_entity.type
_entity.pdbx_description
1 polymer ?
#
loop_
_entity_poly.entity_id
_entity_poly.type
_entity_poly.pdbx_seq_one_letter_code
_entity_poly.pdbx_strand_id
1 'polypeptide(L)'
;MNHTFYVVINEGRNREVRRLWESQECTVSRLKRVRYGDIFLDKKLPRGGWMELDLKEVNYLRELVELRPEKETMLDLSKDNTSRKRERARSQKIRRAVKRHEERVSTSKGRSNNPARRKPKKNAGEQGARNKHR
;
A
#
# COMPACT_ATOMS: atom_id res chain seq x y z
N MET A 1 11.03 -9.32 28.63
CA MET A 1 11.83 -8.64 27.58
C MET A 1 11.40 -9.19 26.23
N ASN A 2 11.27 -8.37 25.19
CA ASN A 2 10.93 -8.83 23.84
C ASN A 2 12.16 -8.78 22.94
N HIS A 3 12.54 -9.92 22.36
CA HIS A 3 13.69 -10.02 21.46
C HIS A 3 13.25 -9.93 20.00
N THR A 4 14.10 -9.34 19.16
CA THR A 4 13.87 -9.24 17.71
C THR A 4 14.90 -10.11 17.00
N PHE A 5 14.41 -11.03 16.16
CA PHE A 5 15.25 -11.92 15.37
C PHE A 5 15.01 -11.71 13.87
N TYR A 6 16.08 -11.82 13.08
CA TYR A 6 16.00 -11.88 11.62
C TYR A 6 16.17 -13.34 11.20
N VAL A 7 15.19 -13.87 10.48
CA VAL A 7 15.17 -15.27 10.06
C VAL A 7 14.94 -15.32 8.56
N VAL A 8 15.62 -16.23 7.88
CA VAL A 8 15.44 -16.53 6.46
C VAL A 8 14.93 -17.96 6.35
N ILE A 9 13.89 -18.16 5.54
CA ILE A 9 13.37 -19.47 5.15
C ILE A 9 13.32 -19.51 3.63
N ASN A 10 13.60 -20.68 3.06
CA ASN A 10 13.60 -20.91 1.62
C ASN A 10 12.34 -21.64 1.16
N GLU A 11 11.60 -22.26 2.07
CA GLU A 11 10.26 -22.78 1.83
C GLU A 11 9.17 -21.77 2.27
N GLY A 12 7.92 -22.09 1.94
CA GLY A 12 6.77 -21.23 2.19
C GLY A 12 5.61 -21.99 2.83
N ARG A 13 5.88 -22.95 3.73
CA ARG A 13 4.80 -23.77 4.32
C ARG A 13 3.92 -22.89 5.21
N ASN A 14 2.64 -23.26 5.31
CA ASN A 14 1.68 -22.47 6.09
C ASN A 14 2.16 -22.30 7.54
N ARG A 15 2.30 -21.05 8.00
CA ARG A 15 2.77 -20.70 9.35
C ARG A 15 4.10 -21.31 9.78
N GLU A 16 5.00 -21.65 8.85
CA GLU A 16 6.26 -22.34 9.14
C GLU A 16 7.12 -21.66 10.22
N VAL A 17 7.38 -20.35 10.08
CA VAL A 17 8.11 -19.57 11.10
C VAL A 17 7.47 -19.71 12.48
N ARG A 18 6.15 -19.62 12.60
CA ARG A 18 5.47 -19.71 13.90
C ARG A 18 5.60 -21.11 14.50
N ARG A 19 5.44 -22.14 13.66
CA ARG A 19 5.58 -23.55 14.09
C ARG A 19 7.00 -23.87 14.54
N LEU A 20 8.02 -23.33 13.86
CA LEU A 20 9.42 -23.47 14.28
C LEU A 20 9.65 -22.87 15.68
N TRP A 21 9.15 -21.66 15.95
CA TRP A 21 9.26 -21.06 17.28
C TRP A 21 8.42 -21.78 18.35
N GLU A 22 7.21 -22.21 18.01
CA GLU A 22 6.34 -22.98 18.90
C GLU A 22 7.02 -24.30 19.33
N SER A 23 7.79 -24.94 18.45
CA SER A 23 8.57 -26.15 18.77
C SER A 23 9.69 -25.91 19.80
N GLN A 24 10.10 -24.66 20.00
CA GLN A 24 11.08 -24.23 21.00
C GLN A 24 10.40 -23.57 22.20
N GLU A 25 9.10 -23.85 22.40
CA GLU A 25 8.27 -23.31 23.48
C GLU A 25 8.15 -21.78 23.48
N CYS A 26 8.35 -21.16 22.31
CA CYS A 26 8.38 -19.71 22.15
C CYS A 26 7.20 -19.20 21.30
N THR A 27 6.54 -18.13 21.75
CA THR A 27 5.42 -17.52 21.01
C THR A 27 5.88 -16.32 20.17
N VAL A 28 5.45 -16.26 18.90
CA VAL A 28 5.73 -15.12 18.02
C VAL A 28 4.68 -14.01 18.19
N SER A 29 5.06 -12.92 18.85
CA SER A 29 4.20 -11.73 19.03
C SER A 29 4.00 -10.92 17.74
N ARG A 30 5.08 -10.67 16.99
CA ARG A 30 5.06 -9.92 15.74
C ARG A 30 5.89 -10.63 14.68
N LEU A 31 5.26 -10.91 13.54
CA LEU A 31 5.92 -11.44 12.35
C LEU A 31 5.78 -10.41 11.22
N LYS A 32 6.91 -9.99 10.66
CA LYS A 32 6.95 -9.07 9.52
C LYS A 32 7.93 -9.62 8.48
N ARG A 33 7.45 -9.89 7.26
CA ARG A 33 8.33 -10.15 6.12
C ARG A 33 9.00 -8.83 5.70
N VAL A 34 10.32 -8.81 5.69
CA VAL A 34 11.11 -7.60 5.39
C VAL A 34 11.85 -7.68 4.05
N ARG A 35 11.93 -8.87 3.44
CA ARG A 35 12.63 -9.12 2.19
C ARG A 35 12.04 -10.34 1.48
N TYR A 36 12.16 -10.37 0.15
CA TYR A 36 11.92 -11.55 -0.69
C TYR A 36 12.98 -11.59 -1.81
N GLY A 37 13.67 -12.71 -2.01
CA GLY A 37 14.89 -12.72 -2.85
C GLY A 37 15.85 -11.65 -2.36
N ASP A 38 16.39 -10.80 -3.24
CA ASP A 38 17.24 -9.64 -2.89
C ASP A 38 16.47 -8.32 -2.76
N ILE A 39 15.14 -8.37 -2.82
CA ILE A 39 14.29 -7.18 -2.75
C ILE A 39 13.82 -6.93 -1.32
N PHE A 40 14.22 -5.80 -0.77
CA PHE A 40 13.85 -5.37 0.58
C PHE A 40 12.58 -4.52 0.58
N LEU A 41 11.82 -4.60 1.67
CA LEU A 41 10.70 -3.69 1.90
C LEU A 41 11.22 -2.27 2.16
N ASP A 42 10.90 -1.34 1.26
CA ASP A 42 11.27 0.07 1.43
C ASP A 42 10.68 0.64 2.72
N LYS A 43 11.55 1.24 3.55
CA LYS A 43 11.20 1.91 4.80
C LYS A 43 10.29 3.12 4.59
N LYS A 44 10.32 3.74 3.39
CA LYS A 44 9.49 4.89 3.04
C LYS A 44 8.05 4.49 2.70
N LEU A 45 7.81 3.22 2.35
CA LEU A 45 6.50 2.71 1.96
C LEU A 45 5.59 2.54 3.18
N PRO A 46 4.44 3.23 3.26
CA PRO A 46 3.50 3.02 4.35
C PRO A 46 2.88 1.62 4.29
N ARG A 47 2.51 1.07 5.46
CA ARG A 47 1.81 -0.22 5.55
C ARG A 47 0.54 -0.21 4.70
N GLY A 48 0.38 -1.18 3.81
CA GLY A 48 -0.76 -1.27 2.89
C GLY A 48 -0.64 -0.41 1.64
N GLY A 49 0.43 0.37 1.50
CA GLY A 49 0.82 0.96 0.23
C GLY A 49 1.54 -0.05 -0.66
N TRP A 50 1.58 0.25 -1.96
CA TRP A 50 2.37 -0.46 -2.95
C TRP A 50 3.20 0.55 -3.76
N MET A 51 4.26 0.04 -4.37
CA MET A 51 5.06 0.75 -5.37
C MET A 51 5.45 -0.24 -6.45
N GLU A 52 5.67 0.27 -7.64
CA GLU A 52 6.17 -0.50 -8.76
C GLU A 52 7.70 -0.57 -8.71
N LEU A 53 8.25 -1.73 -9.06
CA LEU A 53 9.69 -2.01 -9.04
C LEU A 53 10.36 -1.47 -10.30
N ASP A 54 11.65 -1.15 -10.21
CA ASP A 54 12.43 -0.75 -11.38
C ASP A 54 12.73 -1.96 -12.28
N LEU A 55 12.99 -1.70 -13.57
CA LEU A 55 13.24 -2.75 -14.57
C LEU A 55 14.42 -3.67 -14.16
N LYS A 56 15.42 -3.11 -13.48
CA LYS A 56 16.55 -3.88 -12.93
C LYS A 56 16.10 -4.90 -11.88
N GLU A 57 15.25 -4.49 -10.96
CA GLU A 57 14.75 -5.36 -9.88
C GLU A 57 13.78 -6.42 -10.43
N VAL A 58 12.98 -6.05 -11.43
CA VAL A 58 12.12 -6.99 -12.17
C VAL A 58 12.96 -8.05 -12.87
N ASN A 59 14.01 -7.64 -13.59
CA ASN A 59 14.88 -8.57 -14.31
C ASN A 59 15.67 -9.48 -13.37
N TYR A 60 16.10 -8.99 -12.20
CA TYR A 60 16.67 -9.83 -11.15
C TYR A 60 15.73 -10.97 -10.74
N LEU A 61 14.46 -10.66 -10.47
CA LEU A 61 13.49 -11.70 -10.09
C LEU A 61 13.23 -12.69 -11.22
N ARG A 62 13.22 -12.22 -12.48
CA ARG A 62 13.00 -13.06 -13.67
C ARG A 62 14.17 -14.01 -13.90
N GLU A 63 15.39 -13.53 -13.77
CA GLU A 63 16.61 -14.34 -13.87
C GLU A 63 16.63 -15.44 -12.81
N LEU A 64 16.22 -15.16 -11.58
CA LEU A 64 16.17 -16.13 -10.48
C LEU A 64 15.27 -17.35 -10.78
N VAL A 65 14.31 -17.19 -11.69
CA VAL A 65 13.39 -18.26 -12.13
C VAL A 65 13.58 -18.60 -13.61
N GLU A 66 14.76 -18.31 -14.17
CA GLU A 66 15.16 -18.66 -15.54
C GLU A 66 14.25 -18.08 -16.64
N LEU A 67 13.62 -16.94 -16.37
CA LEU A 67 12.80 -16.22 -17.34
C LEU A 67 13.61 -15.19 -18.12
N ARG A 68 13.24 -15.00 -19.39
CA ARG A 68 13.83 -13.97 -20.25
C ARG A 68 13.64 -12.58 -19.65
N PRO A 69 14.63 -11.67 -19.76
CA PRO A 69 14.53 -10.32 -19.22
C PRO A 69 13.43 -9.51 -19.91
N GLU A 70 12.77 -8.68 -19.12
CA GLU A 70 11.81 -7.68 -19.52
C GLU A 70 12.51 -6.43 -20.06
N LYS A 71 11.88 -5.77 -21.05
CA LYS A 71 12.42 -4.56 -21.69
C LYS A 71 11.57 -3.33 -21.42
N GLU A 72 10.30 -3.53 -21.07
CA GLU A 72 9.34 -2.45 -20.87
C GLU A 72 9.09 -2.20 -19.39
N THR A 73 8.83 -0.94 -19.02
CA THR A 73 8.48 -0.54 -17.65
C THR A 73 7.34 0.46 -17.69
N MET A 74 6.43 0.41 -16.70
CA MET A 74 5.41 1.44 -16.55
C MET A 74 5.92 2.68 -15.78
N LEU A 75 7.18 2.65 -15.33
CA LEU A 75 7.81 3.77 -14.66
C LEU A 75 8.26 4.83 -15.68
N ASP A 76 7.85 6.07 -15.44
CA ASP A 76 8.40 7.23 -16.16
C ASP A 76 9.79 7.57 -15.60
N LEU A 77 10.83 7.23 -16.37
CA LEU A 77 12.26 7.41 -16.05
C LEU A 77 12.82 8.79 -16.43
N SER A 78 11.98 9.75 -16.84
CA SER A 78 12.48 11.09 -17.19
C SER A 78 13.18 11.78 -16.00
N LYS A 79 14.25 12.53 -16.28
CA LYS A 79 15.08 13.21 -15.25
C LYS A 79 14.26 14.20 -14.38
N ASP A 80 13.18 14.75 -14.92
CA ASP A 80 12.27 15.63 -14.18
C ASP A 80 11.40 14.87 -13.16
N ASN A 81 11.21 13.56 -13.37
CA ASN A 81 10.46 12.69 -12.49
C ASN A 81 11.24 12.24 -11.24
N THR A 82 12.58 12.33 -11.25
CA THR A 82 13.45 11.92 -10.14
C THR A 82 13.74 13.04 -9.14
N SER A 83 13.13 14.21 -9.28
CA SER A 83 13.33 15.31 -8.33
C SER A 83 12.84 14.94 -6.92
N ARG A 84 13.64 15.26 -5.88
CA ARG A 84 13.29 15.02 -4.47
C ARG A 84 11.91 15.56 -4.09
N LYS A 85 11.51 16.70 -4.68
CA LYS A 85 10.19 17.32 -4.48
C LYS A 85 9.06 16.40 -4.97
N ARG A 86 9.23 15.77 -6.13
CA ARG A 86 8.23 14.87 -6.73
C ARG A 86 8.19 13.52 -6.04
N GLU A 87 9.34 12.99 -5.62
CA GLU A 87 9.40 11.79 -4.78
C GLU A 87 8.57 11.99 -3.50
N ARG A 88 8.79 13.10 -2.79
CA ARG A 88 8.02 13.46 -1.59
C ARG A 88 6.52 13.58 -1.88
N ALA A 89 6.15 14.19 -3.00
CA ALA A 89 4.75 14.32 -3.43
C ALA A 89 4.11 12.94 -3.71
N ARG A 90 4.82 12.03 -4.39
CA ARG A 90 4.39 10.64 -4.61
C ARG A 90 4.19 9.91 -3.29
N SER A 91 5.15 9.96 -2.36
CA SER A 91 5.01 9.34 -1.05
C SER A 91 3.82 9.89 -0.25
N GLN A 92 3.57 11.20 -0.30
CA GLN A 92 2.39 11.80 0.33
C GLN A 92 1.07 11.32 -0.30
N LYS A 93 1.03 11.17 -1.62
CA LYS A 93 -0.14 10.62 -2.34
C LYS A 93 -0.42 9.19 -1.91
N ILE A 94 0.61 8.34 -1.80
CA ILE A 94 0.49 6.96 -1.30
C ILE A 94 -0.07 6.96 0.12
N ARG A 95 0.50 7.76 1.04
CA ARG A 95 -0.01 7.86 2.43
C ARG A 95 -1.47 8.30 2.50
N ARG A 96 -1.87 9.28 1.68
CA ARG A 96 -3.28 9.73 1.61
C ARG A 96 -4.21 8.65 1.06
N ALA A 97 -3.76 7.85 0.10
CA ALA A 97 -4.53 6.72 -0.41
C ALA A 97 -4.70 5.62 0.64
N VAL A 98 -3.61 5.25 1.33
CA VAL A 98 -3.62 4.26 2.43
C VAL A 98 -4.55 4.71 3.55
N LYS A 99 -4.45 5.97 4.00
CA LYS A 99 -5.32 6.50 5.06
C LYS A 99 -6.80 6.39 4.70
N ARG A 100 -7.17 6.79 3.46
CA ARG A 100 -8.56 6.66 2.98
C ARG A 100 -9.02 5.20 2.92
N HIS A 101 -8.14 4.27 2.57
CA HIS A 101 -8.45 2.85 2.58
C HIS A 101 -8.65 2.33 4.01
N GLU A 102 -7.76 2.68 4.95
CA GLU A 102 -7.89 2.32 6.37
C GLU A 102 -9.21 2.85 6.98
N GLU A 103 -9.59 4.10 6.67
CA GLU A 103 -10.89 4.69 7.08
C GLU A 103 -12.10 3.93 6.51
N ARG A 104 -12.03 3.45 5.27
CA ARG A 104 -13.11 2.66 4.67
C ARG A 104 -13.23 1.29 5.32
N VAL A 105 -12.10 0.59 5.52
CA VAL A 105 -12.06 -0.74 6.14
C VAL A 105 -12.51 -0.68 7.61
N SER A 106 -12.15 0.38 8.34
CA SER A 106 -12.63 0.57 9.71
C SER A 106 -14.13 0.89 9.76
N THR A 107 -14.62 1.73 8.84
CA THR A 107 -16.05 2.10 8.78
C THR A 107 -16.94 0.93 8.34
N SER A 108 -16.49 0.09 7.41
CA SER A 108 -17.26 -1.08 6.96
C SER A 108 -17.41 -2.15 8.03
N LYS A 109 -16.49 -2.20 9.00
CA LYS A 109 -16.55 -3.13 10.14
C LYS A 109 -17.51 -2.68 11.26
N GLY A 110 -18.06 -1.45 11.18
CA GLY A 110 -18.92 -0.85 12.21
C GLY A 110 -20.30 -0.40 11.72
N ARG A 111 -20.75 -0.83 10.52
CA ARG A 111 -22.05 -0.44 9.95
C ARG A 111 -22.96 -1.65 9.74
N SER A 112 -23.28 -2.36 10.83
CA SER A 112 -24.59 -3.00 10.93
C SER A 112 -25.63 -1.89 11.15
N ASN A 113 -26.55 -1.75 10.19
CA ASN A 113 -27.85 -1.07 10.25
C ASN A 113 -27.98 0.15 11.18
N ASN A 114 -27.75 1.36 10.66
CA ASN A 114 -28.50 2.53 11.14
C ASN A 114 -28.78 3.53 10.00
N PRO A 115 -30.03 3.69 9.53
CA PRO A 115 -30.37 4.54 8.39
C PRO A 115 -30.36 6.05 8.68
N ALA A 116 -30.07 6.48 9.91
CA ALA A 116 -30.26 7.88 10.34
C ALA A 116 -29.17 8.89 9.91
N ARG A 117 -28.24 8.56 9.00
CA ARG A 117 -27.16 9.49 8.59
C ARG A 117 -27.07 9.72 7.07
N ARG A 118 -28.21 9.98 6.44
CA ARG A 118 -28.24 10.70 5.14
C ARG A 118 -28.41 12.19 5.43
N LYS A 119 -27.32 12.96 5.35
CA LYS A 119 -27.42 14.43 5.32
C LYS A 119 -28.10 14.85 4.00
N PRO A 120 -29.01 15.83 4.01
CA PRO A 120 -29.70 16.27 2.81
C PRO A 120 -28.75 17.03 1.89
N LYS A 121 -28.82 16.74 0.58
CA LYS A 121 -28.24 17.58 -0.47
C LYS A 121 -28.96 18.93 -0.44
N LYS A 122 -28.24 20.03 -0.22
CA LYS A 122 -28.77 21.37 -0.50
C LYS A 122 -28.87 21.53 -2.01
N ASN A 123 -30.09 21.56 -2.53
CA ASN A 123 -30.39 22.01 -3.88
C ASN A 123 -30.19 23.54 -3.92
N ALA A 124 -29.28 24.01 -4.77
CA ALA A 124 -29.25 25.42 -5.14
C ALA A 124 -30.38 25.64 -6.14
N GLY A 125 -31.39 26.40 -5.70
CA GLY A 125 -32.64 26.61 -6.41
C GLY A 125 -32.49 27.45 -7.66
N GLU A 126 -33.26 27.05 -8.66
CA GLU A 126 -33.60 27.76 -9.88
C GLU A 126 -34.90 28.54 -9.60
N GLN A 127 -34.83 29.87 -9.59
CA GLN A 127 -35.94 30.84 -9.74
C GLN A 127 -35.27 32.10 -10.28
N GLY A 128 -35.72 32.83 -11.30
CA GLY A 128 -37.00 32.96 -11.96
C GLY A 128 -37.01 34.39 -12.54
N ALA A 129 -37.57 34.54 -13.75
CA ALA A 129 -37.45 35.68 -14.66
C ALA A 129 -38.03 37.06 -14.18
N ARG A 130 -37.70 38.10 -14.98
CA ARG A 130 -38.36 39.43 -15.19
C ARG A 130 -38.08 40.50 -14.10
N ASN A 131 -37.86 41.80 -14.38
CA ASN A 131 -38.36 42.66 -15.46
C ASN A 131 -37.49 43.93 -15.67
N LYS A 132 -37.72 44.59 -16.82
CA LYS A 132 -37.11 45.81 -17.39
C LYS A 132 -37.34 47.10 -16.57
N HIS A 133 -36.45 48.07 -16.74
CA HIS A 133 -36.75 49.52 -16.68
C HIS A 133 -36.18 50.20 -17.94
N ARG A 134 -37.09 50.58 -18.84
CA ARG A 134 -37.08 51.81 -19.65
C ARG A 134 -38.54 52.18 -19.86
#